data_AF-S4PE36-F1
#
_entry.id   AF-S4PE36-F1
#
_cell.length_a   1.000
_cell.length_b   1.000
_cell.length_c   1.000
_cell.angle_alpha   90.00
_cell.angle_beta   90.00
_cell.angle_gamma   90.00
#
_symmetry.space_group_name_H-M   'P 1'
#
loop_
_entity.id
_entity.type
_entity.pdbx_description
1 polymer ?
#
loop_
_entity_poly.entity_id
_entity_poly.type
_entity_poly.pdbx_seq_one_letter_code
_entity_poly.pdbx_strand_id
1 'polypeptide(L)'
;MLFMELAIGQYTAHGPIGALSQICPLFKGAGVASVVISFVMSTYYAVIIAWAIYYFFTSFKSEVPWASCSNRWNTPQCWVPNHNTNISKPNGSQTPTEQ
;
A
#
# COMPACT_ATOMS: atom_id res chain seq x y z
N MET A 1 -24.24 6.89 10.04
CA MET A 1 -23.71 5.57 9.60
C MET A 1 -22.77 4.99 10.65
N LEU A 2 -21.64 5.63 10.95
CA LEU A 2 -20.64 5.14 11.92
C LEU A 2 -21.18 4.96 13.36
N PHE A 3 -22.06 5.86 13.84
CA PHE A 3 -22.70 5.70 15.16
C PHE A 3 -23.62 4.47 15.26
N MET A 4 -24.40 4.19 14.21
CA MET A 4 -25.27 3.01 14.16
C MET A 4 -24.44 1.72 14.12
N GLU A 5 -23.34 1.72 13.37
CA GLU A 5 -22.40 0.59 13.31
C GLU A 5 -21.76 0.31 14.68
N LEU A 6 -21.28 1.35 15.37
CA LEU A 6 -20.75 1.24 16.73
C LEU A 6 -21.81 0.78 17.74
N ALA A 7 -23.01 1.36 17.71
CA ALA A 7 -24.09 0.98 18.62
C ALA A 7 -24.49 -0.49 18.46
N ILE A 8 -24.58 -0.97 17.21
CA ILE A 8 -24.86 -2.38 16.90
C ILE A 8 -23.71 -3.29 17.32
N GLY A 9 -22.46 -2.88 17.07
CA GLY A 9 -21.27 -3.63 17.47
C GLY A 9 -21.17 -3.80 19.00
N GLN A 10 -21.45 -2.73 19.76
CA GLN A 10 -21.48 -2.78 21.23
C GLN A 10 -22.66 -3.62 21.76
N TYR A 11 -23.83 -3.57 21.10
CA TYR A 11 -25.00 -4.35 21.51
C TYR A 11 -24.86 -5.85 21.23
N THR A 12 -24.32 -6.22 20.07
CA THR A 12 -24.21 -7.63 19.66
C THR A 12 -22.95 -8.31 20.18
N ALA A 13 -21.88 -7.57 20.47
CA ALA A 13 -20.58 -8.08 20.96
C ALA A 13 -20.01 -9.26 20.14
N HIS A 14 -20.47 -9.42 18.91
CA HIS A 14 -20.10 -10.49 17.98
C HIS A 14 -19.48 -9.88 16.73
N GLY A 15 -18.66 -10.65 16.02
CA GLY A 15 -18.15 -10.26 14.71
C GLY A 15 -19.29 -10.03 13.70
N PRO A 16 -19.01 -9.40 12.54
CA PRO A 16 -20.03 -8.97 11.58
C PRO A 16 -20.95 -10.10 11.08
N ILE A 17 -20.44 -11.33 10.98
CA ILE A 17 -21.24 -12.52 10.64
C ILE A 17 -22.26 -12.85 11.75
N GLY A 18 -21.84 -12.80 13.01
CA GLY A 18 -22.69 -13.09 14.17
C GLY A 18 -23.68 -11.96 14.45
N ALA A 19 -23.23 -10.71 14.37
CA ALA A 19 -24.07 -9.53 14.57
C ALA A 19 -25.22 -9.46 13.57
N LEU A 20 -24.94 -9.66 12.28
CA LEU A 20 -25.97 -9.61 11.23
C LEU A 20 -26.88 -10.83 11.26
N SER A 21 -26.37 -12.01 11.64
CA SER A 21 -27.20 -13.21 11.79
C SER A 21 -28.17 -13.12 12.99
N GLN A 22 -27.83 -12.38 14.05
CA GLN A 22 -28.70 -12.16 15.22
C GLN A 22 -29.79 -11.12 14.95
N ILE A 23 -29.52 -10.11 14.11
CA ILE A 23 -30.50 -9.08 13.76
C ILE A 23 -31.52 -9.62 12.75
N CYS A 24 -31.04 -10.21 11.65
CA CYS A 24 -31.91 -10.88 10.68
C CYS A 24 -31.11 -11.92 9.88
N PRO A 25 -31.54 -13.20 9.86
CA PRO A 25 -30.80 -14.28 9.19
C PRO A 25 -30.61 -14.06 7.68
N LEU A 26 -31.42 -13.21 7.05
CA LEU A 26 -31.26 -12.82 5.64
C LEU A 26 -29.98 -12.02 5.38
N PHE A 27 -29.50 -11.24 6.36
CA PHE A 27 -28.27 -10.42 6.23
C PHE A 27 -26.98 -11.16 6.57
N LYS A 28 -27.05 -12.47 6.85
CA LYS A 28 -25.86 -13.31 7.09
C LYS A 28 -24.87 -13.25 5.91
N GLY A 29 -25.37 -13.15 4.68
CA GLY A 29 -24.54 -12.99 3.48
C GLY A 29 -23.73 -11.69 3.46
N ALA A 30 -24.29 -10.59 3.99
CA ALA A 30 -23.59 -9.31 4.07
C ALA A 30 -22.43 -9.36 5.08
N GLY A 31 -22.58 -10.11 6.18
CA GLY A 31 -21.51 -10.33 7.16
C GLY A 31 -20.36 -11.18 6.61
N VAL A 32 -20.66 -12.15 5.75
CA VAL A 32 -19.61 -12.93 5.05
C VAL A 32 -18.90 -12.04 4.04
N ALA A 33 -19.64 -11.24 3.26
CA ALA A 33 -19.07 -10.30 2.31
C ALA A 33 -18.12 -9.28 2.99
N SER A 34 -18.50 -8.74 4.15
CA SER A 34 -17.62 -7.83 4.90
C SER A 34 -16.32 -8.50 5.32
N VAL A 35 -16.34 -9.76 5.76
CA VAL A 35 -15.12 -10.48 6.16
C VAL A 35 -14.22 -10.76 4.96
N VAL A 36 -14.80 -11.13 3.80
CA VAL A 36 -14.04 -11.34 2.56
C VAL A 36 -13.37 -10.04 2.11
N ILE A 37 -14.09 -8.92 2.13
CA ILE A 37 -13.54 -7.60 1.78
C ILE A 37 -12.42 -7.22 2.75
N SER A 38 -12.63 -7.41 4.07
CA SER A 38 -11.58 -7.16 5.06
C SER A 38 -10.32 -7.99 4.80
N PHE A 39 -10.46 -9.28 4.46
CA PHE A 39 -9.34 -10.15 4.15
C PHE A 39 -8.55 -9.66 2.93
N VAL A 40 -9.23 -9.35 1.83
CA VAL A 40 -8.59 -8.82 0.62
C VAL A 40 -7.88 -7.49 0.90
N MET A 41 -8.54 -6.60 1.64
CA MET A 41 -7.97 -5.30 2.01
C MET A 41 -6.74 -5.44 2.90
N SER A 42 -6.78 -6.36 3.88
CA SER A 42 -5.65 -6.66 4.75
C SER A 42 -4.43 -7.16 3.96
N THR A 43 -4.62 -8.06 2.99
CA THR A 43 -3.52 -8.52 2.14
C THR A 43 -2.96 -7.40 1.28
N TYR A 44 -3.81 -6.57 0.67
CA TYR A 44 -3.39 -5.43 -0.13
C TYR A 44 -2.56 -4.43 0.69
N TYR A 45 -3.05 -4.03 1.86
CA TYR A 45 -2.32 -3.10 2.73
C TYR A 45 -1.04 -3.71 3.31
N ALA A 46 -1.01 -5.01 3.60
CA ALA A 46 0.21 -5.68 4.07
C ALA A 46 1.36 -5.54 3.06
N VAL A 47 1.06 -5.67 1.76
CA VAL A 47 2.05 -5.47 0.69
C VAL A 47 2.57 -4.02 0.70
N ILE A 48 1.68 -3.03 0.77
CA ILE A 48 2.07 -1.61 0.81
C ILE A 48 2.97 -1.32 2.03
N ILE A 49 2.59 -1.82 3.21
CA ILE A 49 3.37 -1.64 4.43
C ILE A 49 4.75 -2.32 4.30
N ALA A 50 4.81 -3.51 3.70
CA ALA A 50 6.09 -4.18 3.45
C ALA A 50 7.02 -3.35 2.57
N TRP A 51 6.51 -2.77 1.47
CA TRP A 51 7.27 -1.83 0.64
C TRP A 51 7.70 -0.59 1.43
N ALA A 52 6.80 0.00 2.23
CA ALA A 52 7.12 1.17 3.05
C ALA A 52 8.25 0.88 4.04
N ILE A 53 8.21 -0.27 4.72
CA ILE A 53 9.27 -0.70 5.65
C ILE A 53 10.59 -0.93 4.90
N TYR A 54 10.55 -1.56 3.74
CA TYR A 54 11.73 -1.76 2.90
C TYR A 54 12.39 -0.43 2.50
N TYR A 55 11.62 0.53 2.01
CA TYR A 55 12.12 1.86 1.65
C TYR A 55 12.59 2.64 2.88
N PHE A 56 11.91 2.51 4.02
CA PHE A 56 12.28 3.15 5.29
C PHE A 56 13.68 2.71 5.75
N PHE A 57 13.93 1.40 5.83
CA PHE A 57 15.26 0.91 6.22
C PHE A 57 16.33 1.17 5.17
N THR A 58 15.97 1.09 3.89
CA THR A 58 16.91 1.35 2.79
C THR A 58 17.37 2.81 2.77
N SER A 59 16.56 3.74 3.29
CA SER A 59 16.90 5.17 3.39
C SER A 59 18.01 5.47 4.40
N PHE A 60 18.31 4.57 5.35
CA PHE A 60 19.43 4.74 6.28
C PHE A 60 20.78 4.30 5.70
N LYS A 61 20.80 3.74 4.48
CA LYS A 61 22.06 3.38 3.82
C LYS A 61 22.80 4.65 3.36
N SER A 62 24.14 4.61 3.43
CA SER A 62 24.99 5.74 3.01
C SER A 62 24.80 6.13 1.55
N GLU A 63 24.51 5.16 0.68
CA GLU A 63 24.11 5.40 -0.70
C GLU A 63 22.81 4.62 -0.94
N VAL A 64 21.74 5.34 -1.26
CA VAL A 64 20.45 4.73 -1.56
C VAL A 64 20.46 4.20 -2.99
N PRO A 65 19.83 3.04 -3.27
CA PRO A 65 19.92 2.41 -4.58
C PRO A 65 19.30 3.27 -5.69
N TRP A 66 18.33 4.12 -5.38
CA TRP A 66 17.74 5.06 -6.34
C TRP A 66 18.52 6.38 -6.50
N ALA A 67 19.72 6.51 -5.91
CA ALA A 67 20.57 7.69 -6.12
C ALA A 67 21.34 7.65 -7.44
N SER A 68 21.65 6.45 -7.96
CA SER A 68 22.53 6.27 -9.11
C SER A 68 21.96 5.33 -10.17
N CYS A 69 22.38 5.52 -11.42
CA CYS A 69 21.98 4.68 -12.55
C CYS A 69 22.80 3.38 -12.67
N SER A 70 23.62 3.02 -11.68
CA SER A 70 24.53 1.87 -11.71
C SER A 70 23.90 0.52 -11.28
N ASN A 71 22.58 0.45 -11.13
CA ASN A 71 21.90 -0.78 -10.76
C ASN A 71 21.53 -1.67 -11.96
N ARG A 72 21.40 -2.97 -11.70
CA ARG A 72 21.08 -3.99 -12.71
C ARG A 72 19.68 -3.83 -13.34
N TRP A 73 18.75 -3.17 -12.66
CA TRP A 73 17.38 -2.94 -13.14
C TRP A 73 17.24 -1.65 -13.97
N ASN A 74 18.27 -0.82 -14.07
CA ASN A 74 18.20 0.43 -14.81
C ASN A 74 18.27 0.17 -16.33
N THR A 75 17.42 0.86 -17.09
CA THR A 75 17.48 0.89 -18.56
C THR A 75 18.55 1.89 -19.04
N PRO A 76 18.98 1.82 -20.31
CA PRO A 76 19.88 2.83 -20.91
C PRO A 76 19.30 4.25 -20.92
N GLN A 77 18.01 4.43 -20.64
CA GLN A 77 17.35 5.74 -20.54
C GLN A 77 17.35 6.31 -19.11
N CYS A 78 18.09 5.70 -18.19
CA CYS A 78 18.27 6.21 -16.83
C CYS A 78 19.09 7.51 -16.84
N TRP A 79 18.58 8.56 -16.17
CA TRP A 79 19.29 9.83 -16.04
C TRP A 79 19.26 10.35 -14.60
N VAL A 80 20.43 10.81 -14.14
CA VAL A 80 20.60 11.51 -12.86
C VAL A 80 21.29 12.86 -13.11
N PRO A 81 20.89 13.94 -12.42
CA PRO A 81 21.53 15.24 -12.56
C PRO A 81 22.97 15.17 -12.05
N ASN A 82 23.93 15.60 -12.87
CA ASN A 82 25.32 15.75 -12.46
C ASN A 82 25.61 17.24 -12.22
N HIS A 83 25.93 17.61 -10.98
CA HIS A 83 26.22 18.98 -10.57
C HIS A 83 27.40 19.64 -11.33
N ASN A 84 28.27 18.84 -11.94
CA ASN A 84 29.44 19.32 -12.67
C ASN A 84 29.13 19.62 -14.16
N THR A 85 27.94 19.25 -14.64
CA THR A 85 27.51 19.45 -16.02
C THR A 85 26.16 20.14 -16.04
N ASN A 86 26.07 21.31 -16.67
CA ASN A 86 24.83 22.08 -16.75
C ASN A 86 23.91 21.52 -17.86
N ILE A 87 23.55 20.24 -17.76
CA ILE A 87 22.76 19.49 -18.75
C ILE A 87 21.36 19.29 -18.20
N SER A 88 20.35 19.74 -18.95
CA SER A 88 18.94 19.53 -18.62
C SER A 88 18.52 18.07 -18.84
N LYS A 89 17.46 17.62 -18.14
CA LYS A 89 16.89 16.27 -18.29
C LYS A 89 16.63 15.97 -19.78
N PRO A 90 17.27 14.96 -20.39
CA PRO A 90 17.06 14.62 -21.79
C PRO A 90 15.62 14.15 -22.04
N ASN A 91 15.11 14.42 -23.23
CA ASN A 91 13.73 14.08 -23.57
C ASN A 91 13.55 12.56 -23.62
N GLY A 92 12.63 12.02 -22.82
CA GLY A 92 12.39 10.57 -22.71
C GLY A 92 13.28 9.82 -21.71
N SER A 93 14.07 10.50 -20.88
CA SER A 93 14.81 9.84 -19.79
C SER A 93 14.01 9.72 -18.50
N GLN A 94 14.29 8.68 -17.71
CA GLN A 94 13.64 8.41 -16.42
C GLN A 94 14.66 8.43 -15.28
N THR A 95 14.26 8.89 -14.11
CA THR A 95 15.11 8.83 -12.91
C THR A 95 15.17 7.39 -12.37
N PRO A 96 16.18 7.04 -11.55
CA PRO A 96 16.29 5.69 -11.00
C PRO A 96 15.08 5.24 -10.15
N THR A 97 14.31 6.20 -9.61
CA THR A 97 13.09 5.97 -8.83
C THR A 97 11.84 5.79 -9.70
N GLU A 98 11.87 6.30 -10.94
CA GLU A 98 10.76 6.20 -11.89
C GLU A 98 10.75 4.84 -12.63
N GLN A 99 11.81 4.04 -12.51
CA GLN A 99 12.02 2.75 -13.20
C GLN A 99 11.62 1.53 -12.37
#